data_AF-A0A925PFX4-F1
#
_entry.id   AF-A0A925PFX4-F1
#
_cell.length_a   1.000
_cell.length_b   1.000
_cell.length_c   1.000
_cell.angle_alpha   90.00
_cell.angle_beta   90.00
_cell.angle_gamma   90.00
#
_symmetry.space_group_name_H-M   'P 1'
#
loop_
_entity.id
_entity.type
_entity.pdbx_description
1 polymer ?
#
loop_
_entity_poly.entity_id
_entity_poly.type
_entity_poly.pdbx_seq_one_letter_code
_entity_poly.pdbx_strand_id
1 'polypeptide(L)'
;MKRSKRFEALDARPVNQDGFVEEWPEVGLMAMGSPNDPIPSIKIEKGKIVEMDGVARSNFDFIEQFIADYAIDVKVAEKAMAMDAAVIAKMLVDVNVPRQEIINLVRGLTAAKLVAVFNTMNVVEMMMAMQKMRARKVPSNQCHITNVKDNPVLIAADGAEAAARGFDEMETTVAVVRYAPFNALALLIGAQTGRGGTLIQCALEEATELELGMRGITAYAETISVYGTENVFVDGDDTPWSKAFLASAYASRGLKMRFTSGTGSEVQMGYAEGKSMLYLEIRCIMVTRGAGVQGLQNGSVSCIGVPAAVPSGIRAVLAENLCTTMLDLEVASSNDQTFTHSDIRRTARTLMQMLPGTDFICSGYGGIPNYDNMFAGSNWDVDDYDDWNIIQRDLKVDGGLRPLSEEKAIAVRNKAARALQAVFKELGFPAITDAEVEAATYAHGSPDMPERNVVEDLKAAQELMSRGITGIDIIKALAKTGFNDLAENVLNLLKQRISGDYLHTSAILDKNFNVISAVNSKNDYRGPGTGYQMSDERWDEIKNISRAIKPSDFDV
;
A
#
# COMPACT_ATOMS: atom_id res chain seq x y z
N MET A 1 -21.18 24.14 -37.39
CA MET A 1 -20.16 23.52 -38.27
C MET A 1 -20.41 22.03 -38.31
N LYS A 2 -20.32 21.34 -39.46
CA LYS A 2 -20.47 19.86 -39.49
C LYS A 2 -19.27 19.23 -38.76
N ARG A 3 -19.51 18.39 -37.77
CA ARG A 3 -18.45 17.65 -37.07
C ARG A 3 -18.11 16.34 -37.79
N SER A 4 -16.89 15.86 -37.57
CA SER A 4 -16.48 14.53 -38.00
C SER A 4 -17.04 13.47 -37.05
N LYS A 5 -17.76 12.49 -37.59
CA LYS A 5 -18.30 11.35 -36.80
C LYS A 5 -17.21 10.56 -36.06
N ARG A 6 -15.99 10.53 -36.61
CA ARG A 6 -14.85 9.91 -35.95
C ARG A 6 -14.45 10.67 -34.68
N PHE A 7 -14.49 11.99 -34.70
CA PHE A 7 -14.21 12.80 -33.50
C PHE A 7 -15.37 12.73 -32.50
N GLU A 8 -16.62 12.61 -32.93
CA GLU A 8 -17.75 12.34 -32.02
C GLU A 8 -17.58 11.01 -31.27
N ALA A 9 -17.17 9.95 -31.96
CA ALA A 9 -16.89 8.67 -31.32
C ALA A 9 -15.66 8.72 -30.39
N LEU A 10 -14.61 9.46 -30.76
CA LEU A 10 -13.43 9.65 -29.91
C LEU A 10 -13.78 10.47 -28.66
N ASP A 11 -14.43 11.62 -28.80
CA ASP A 11 -14.83 12.49 -27.68
C ASP A 11 -15.70 11.75 -26.66
N ALA A 12 -16.51 10.78 -27.10
CA ALA A 12 -17.34 9.95 -26.22
C ALA A 12 -16.59 8.83 -25.49
N ARG A 13 -15.29 8.61 -25.75
CA ARG A 13 -14.49 7.58 -25.05
C ARG A 13 -14.29 7.97 -23.58
N PRO A 14 -14.36 7.01 -22.63
CA PRO A 14 -14.25 7.31 -21.20
C PRO A 14 -13.00 8.11 -20.80
N VAL A 15 -11.85 7.82 -21.42
CA VAL A 15 -10.57 8.51 -21.14
C VAL A 15 -10.64 10.03 -21.29
N ASN A 16 -11.55 10.58 -22.11
CA ASN A 16 -11.70 12.02 -22.28
C ASN A 16 -12.47 12.71 -21.14
N GLN A 17 -12.95 11.95 -20.16
CA GLN A 17 -13.46 12.47 -18.89
C GLN A 17 -12.35 12.63 -17.84
N ASP A 18 -11.14 12.11 -18.11
CA ASP A 18 -10.00 12.28 -17.22
C ASP A 18 -9.51 13.73 -17.23
N GLY A 19 -8.99 14.19 -16.09
CA GLY A 19 -8.32 15.48 -16.00
C GLY A 19 -6.92 15.41 -16.61
N PHE A 20 -6.71 16.13 -17.72
CA PHE A 20 -5.40 16.38 -18.30
C PHE A 20 -5.09 17.86 -18.27
N VAL A 21 -3.86 18.22 -17.94
CA VAL A 21 -3.41 19.60 -17.84
C VAL A 21 -2.03 19.76 -18.47
N GLU A 22 -1.73 20.97 -18.94
CA GLU A 22 -0.37 21.34 -19.31
C GLU A 22 0.51 21.41 -18.06
N GLU A 23 1.82 21.19 -18.22
CA GLU A 23 2.76 21.33 -17.11
C GLU A 23 2.78 22.78 -16.61
N TRP A 24 2.82 22.94 -15.28
CA TRP A 24 2.92 24.24 -14.62
C TRP A 24 4.00 24.19 -13.54
N PRO A 25 5.29 24.33 -13.91
CA PRO A 25 6.42 24.14 -13.01
C PRO A 25 6.44 25.07 -11.80
N GLU A 26 5.94 26.30 -11.93
CA GLU A 26 5.94 27.29 -10.85
C GLU A 26 5.11 26.86 -9.63
N VAL A 27 4.09 26.01 -9.85
CA VAL A 27 3.25 25.44 -8.78
C VAL A 27 3.53 23.96 -8.54
N GLY A 28 4.60 23.43 -9.14
CA GLY A 28 5.02 22.04 -9.02
C GLY A 28 4.16 21.02 -9.77
N LEU A 29 3.23 21.47 -10.61
CA LEU A 29 2.39 20.60 -11.45
C LEU A 29 3.19 20.08 -12.66
N MET A 30 4.24 19.32 -12.35
CA MET A 30 5.13 18.65 -13.29
C MET A 30 5.64 17.37 -12.62
N ALA A 31 5.47 16.23 -13.29
CA ALA A 31 5.76 14.93 -12.67
C ALA A 31 7.25 14.79 -12.30
N MET A 32 8.15 15.13 -13.22
CA MET A 32 9.59 15.02 -13.05
C MET A 32 10.33 15.91 -14.06
N GLY A 33 11.58 16.27 -13.75
CA GLY A 33 12.41 17.07 -14.66
C GLY A 33 12.05 18.56 -14.67
N SER A 34 11.60 19.09 -13.54
CA SER A 34 11.30 20.52 -13.42
C SER A 34 12.59 21.34 -13.59
N PRO A 35 12.54 22.47 -14.31
CA PRO A 35 13.68 23.39 -14.38
C PRO A 35 14.04 24.00 -13.02
N ASN A 36 13.12 23.94 -12.05
CA ASN A 36 13.28 24.46 -10.69
C ASN A 36 13.76 23.40 -9.69
N ASP A 37 13.88 22.14 -10.11
CA ASP A 37 14.50 21.10 -9.27
C ASP A 37 15.98 21.44 -9.05
N PRO A 38 16.52 21.17 -7.86
CA PRO A 38 17.91 21.50 -7.58
C PRO A 38 18.89 20.64 -8.38
N ILE A 39 20.07 21.20 -8.63
CA ILE A 39 21.17 20.47 -9.26
C ILE A 39 21.82 19.57 -8.19
N PRO A 40 22.05 18.26 -8.48
CA PRO A 40 22.64 17.34 -7.52
C PRO A 40 23.99 17.81 -7.01
N SER A 41 24.13 17.94 -5.69
CA SER A 41 25.38 18.35 -5.05
C SER A 41 25.42 17.92 -3.60
N ILE A 42 26.63 17.73 -3.06
CA ILE A 42 26.83 17.48 -1.64
C ILE A 42 28.20 18.02 -1.22
N LYS A 43 28.28 18.59 -0.02
CA LYS A 43 29.55 18.95 0.61
C LYS A 43 29.58 18.43 2.04
N ILE A 44 30.68 17.77 2.41
CA ILE A 44 30.86 17.17 3.74
C ILE A 44 32.09 17.79 4.40
N GLU A 45 31.93 18.26 5.64
CA GLU A 45 33.03 18.76 6.47
C GLU A 45 33.01 18.05 7.82
N LYS A 46 34.13 17.44 8.21
CA LYS A 46 34.29 16.71 9.49
C LYS A 46 33.18 15.68 9.74
N GLY A 47 32.76 14.97 8.69
CA GLY A 47 31.72 13.93 8.76
C GLY A 47 30.29 14.45 8.84
N LYS A 48 30.07 15.76 8.61
CA LYS A 48 28.76 16.40 8.61
C LYS A 48 28.47 16.99 7.23
N ILE A 49 27.29 16.74 6.68
CA ILE A 49 26.82 17.39 5.46
C ILE A 49 26.63 18.88 5.77
N VAL A 50 27.30 19.75 5.02
CA VAL A 50 27.22 21.22 5.15
C VAL A 50 26.57 21.90 3.95
N GLU A 51 26.34 21.16 2.87
CA GLU A 51 25.57 21.55 1.69
C GLU A 51 24.94 20.30 1.07
N MET A 52 23.69 20.39 0.64
CA MET A 52 22.96 19.33 -0.06
C MET A 52 22.07 19.95 -1.13
N ASP A 53 22.15 19.44 -2.35
CA ASP A 53 21.32 19.85 -3.50
C ASP A 53 21.25 21.39 -3.67
N GLY A 54 22.40 22.04 -3.55
CA GLY A 54 22.57 23.48 -3.75
C GLY A 54 22.18 24.35 -2.55
N VAL A 55 21.68 23.74 -1.46
CA VAL A 55 21.29 24.44 -0.25
C VAL A 55 22.38 24.32 0.80
N ALA A 56 22.86 25.46 1.29
CA ALA A 56 23.80 25.49 2.41
C ALA A 56 23.08 25.12 3.71
N ARG A 57 23.75 24.38 4.60
CA ARG A 57 23.15 23.89 5.84
C ARG A 57 22.54 24.96 6.75
N SER A 58 23.07 26.19 6.73
CA SER A 58 22.49 27.31 7.48
C SER A 58 21.09 27.70 7.03
N ASN A 59 20.70 27.27 5.82
CA ASN A 59 19.42 27.53 5.19
C ASN A 59 18.58 26.26 5.06
N PHE A 60 19.01 25.15 5.68
CA PHE A 60 18.23 23.93 5.65
C PHE A 60 16.89 24.14 6.33
N ASP A 61 15.85 23.69 5.65
CA ASP A 61 14.56 23.44 6.25
C ASP A 61 14.60 22.16 7.12
N PHE A 62 13.53 21.85 7.85
CA PHE A 62 13.53 20.71 8.78
C PHE A 62 13.64 19.34 8.07
N ILE A 63 13.30 19.23 6.78
CA ILE A 63 13.34 18.01 5.99
C ILE A 63 14.77 17.82 5.49
N GLU A 64 15.38 18.87 4.96
CA GLU A 64 16.78 18.88 4.53
C GLU A 64 17.71 18.57 5.70
N GLN A 65 17.47 19.23 6.84
CA GLN A 65 18.20 18.98 8.07
C GLN A 65 18.03 17.54 8.56
N PHE A 66 16.82 16.96 8.48
CA PHE A 66 16.56 15.57 8.86
C PHE A 66 17.24 14.58 7.89
N ILE A 67 17.08 14.76 6.58
CA ILE A 67 17.70 13.93 5.54
C ILE A 67 19.23 13.95 5.68
N ALA A 68 19.81 15.13 5.84
CA ALA A 68 21.25 15.30 5.94
C ALA A 68 21.86 14.62 7.18
N ASP A 69 21.08 14.48 8.26
CA ASP A 69 21.56 13.91 9.52
C ASP A 69 21.25 12.42 9.68
N TYR A 70 20.19 11.92 9.05
CA TYR A 70 19.68 10.58 9.31
C TYR A 70 19.59 9.67 8.07
N ALA A 71 19.47 10.21 6.86
CA ALA A 71 19.15 9.40 5.68
C ALA A 71 20.36 9.04 4.79
N ILE A 72 21.36 9.92 4.74
CA ILE A 72 22.52 9.80 3.84
C ILE A 72 23.75 9.24 4.55
N ASP A 73 24.35 8.19 3.98
CA ASP A 73 25.63 7.66 4.45
C ASP A 73 26.80 8.52 3.93
N VAL A 74 27.27 9.42 4.79
CA VAL A 74 28.40 10.34 4.53
C VAL A 74 29.69 9.62 4.15
N LYS A 75 29.88 8.33 4.47
CA LYS A 75 31.10 7.58 4.12
C LYS A 75 31.16 7.22 2.65
N VAL A 76 30.01 7.11 1.99
CA VAL A 76 29.91 6.72 0.57
C VAL A 76 29.49 7.90 -0.31
N ALA A 77 28.91 8.95 0.28
CA ALA A 77 28.25 10.02 -0.45
C ALA A 77 29.12 10.73 -1.48
N GLU A 78 30.34 11.16 -1.15
CA GLU A 78 31.22 11.86 -2.12
C GLU A 78 31.51 10.98 -3.35
N LYS A 79 31.81 9.70 -3.13
CA LYS A 79 32.06 8.74 -4.21
C LYS A 79 30.80 8.49 -5.04
N ALA A 80 29.66 8.29 -4.39
CA ALA A 80 28.40 7.98 -5.05
C ALA A 80 27.90 9.17 -5.88
N MET A 81 27.96 10.38 -5.32
CA MET A 81 27.52 11.61 -5.98
C MET A 81 28.37 11.97 -7.20
N ALA A 82 29.66 11.62 -7.19
CA ALA A 82 30.57 11.81 -8.32
C ALA A 82 30.31 10.86 -9.51
N MET A 83 29.57 9.76 -9.32
CA MET A 83 29.24 8.84 -10.42
C MET A 83 28.22 9.48 -11.37
N ASP A 84 28.39 9.25 -12.67
CA ASP A 84 27.39 9.67 -13.66
C ASP A 84 26.05 8.96 -13.42
N ALA A 85 24.94 9.69 -13.58
CA ALA A 85 23.61 9.17 -13.30
C ALA A 85 23.25 7.98 -14.22
N ALA A 86 23.67 8.01 -15.48
CA ALA A 86 23.42 6.92 -16.42
C ALA A 86 24.27 5.67 -16.11
N VAL A 87 25.42 5.82 -15.43
CA VAL A 87 26.20 4.67 -14.93
C VAL A 87 25.42 3.95 -13.83
N ILE A 88 24.83 4.70 -12.88
CA ILE A 88 24.00 4.12 -11.82
C ILE A 88 22.75 3.47 -12.42
N ALA A 89 22.10 4.10 -13.39
CA ALA A 89 20.96 3.52 -14.12
C ALA A 89 21.31 2.20 -14.81
N LYS A 90 22.48 2.11 -15.45
CA LYS A 90 22.96 0.85 -16.04
C LYS A 90 23.17 -0.24 -14.99
N MET A 91 23.73 0.10 -13.83
CA MET A 91 23.87 -0.85 -12.72
C MET A 91 22.52 -1.40 -12.25
N LEU A 92 21.46 -0.58 -12.26
CA LEU A 92 20.10 -1.01 -11.89
C LEU A 92 19.56 -2.11 -12.81
N VAL A 93 19.86 -2.08 -14.10
CA VAL A 93 19.37 -3.10 -15.06
C VAL A 93 20.37 -4.22 -15.35
N ASP A 94 21.65 -4.03 -15.02
CA ASP A 94 22.67 -5.06 -15.21
C ASP A 94 22.44 -6.23 -14.24
N VAL A 95 22.17 -7.41 -14.79
CA VAL A 95 21.94 -8.65 -14.04
C VAL A 95 23.16 -9.13 -13.26
N ASN A 96 24.35 -8.69 -13.66
CA ASN A 96 25.61 -9.04 -12.98
C ASN A 96 25.89 -8.14 -11.77
N VAL A 97 25.22 -6.99 -11.67
CA VAL A 97 25.35 -6.10 -10.51
C VAL A 97 24.33 -6.51 -9.45
N PRO A 98 24.79 -6.97 -8.27
CA PRO A 98 23.91 -7.46 -7.23
C PRO A 98 23.11 -6.35 -6.56
N ARG A 99 21.86 -6.64 -6.14
CA ARG A 99 21.01 -5.73 -5.33
C ARG A 99 21.80 -5.02 -4.21
N GLN A 100 22.63 -5.77 -3.48
CA GLN A 100 23.41 -5.24 -2.36
C GLN A 100 24.44 -4.17 -2.77
N GLU A 101 25.06 -4.31 -3.95
CA GLU A 101 26.03 -3.33 -4.43
C GLU A 101 25.36 -2.01 -4.78
N ILE A 102 24.18 -2.08 -5.42
CA ILE A 102 23.35 -0.90 -5.69
C ILE A 102 22.95 -0.24 -4.38
N ILE A 103 22.44 -1.01 -3.40
CA ILE A 103 22.06 -0.48 -2.10
C ILE A 103 23.22 0.27 -1.47
N ASN A 104 24.40 -0.35 -1.37
CA ASN A 104 25.58 0.26 -0.76
C ASN A 104 25.97 1.58 -1.41
N LEU A 105 25.74 1.72 -2.73
CA LEU A 105 25.98 2.94 -3.47
C LEU A 105 24.91 4.01 -3.19
N VAL A 106 23.64 3.65 -3.31
CA VAL A 106 22.53 4.62 -3.28
C VAL A 106 22.29 5.23 -1.90
N ARG A 107 22.79 4.61 -0.82
CA ARG A 107 22.74 5.21 0.54
C ARG A 107 23.48 6.54 0.62
N GLY A 108 24.41 6.82 -0.30
CA GLY A 108 25.16 8.07 -0.36
C GLY A 108 24.59 9.13 -1.30
N LEU A 109 23.50 8.86 -2.02
CA LEU A 109 22.94 9.80 -2.99
C LEU A 109 21.96 10.77 -2.33
N THR A 110 21.91 12.00 -2.85
CA THR A 110 20.91 13.01 -2.48
C THR A 110 19.61 12.83 -3.27
N ALA A 111 18.56 13.57 -2.90
CA ALA A 111 17.27 13.50 -3.56
C ALA A 111 17.36 13.88 -5.05
N ALA A 112 18.01 15.02 -5.35
CA ALA A 112 18.18 15.44 -6.73
C ALA A 112 19.00 14.43 -7.55
N LYS A 113 20.00 13.78 -6.94
CA LYS A 113 20.81 12.77 -7.64
C LYS A 113 19.99 11.54 -8.01
N LEU A 114 19.09 11.10 -7.13
CA LEU A 114 18.17 10.01 -7.42
C LEU A 114 17.21 10.38 -8.59
N VAL A 115 16.65 11.60 -8.59
CA VAL A 115 15.86 12.11 -9.74
C VAL A 115 16.68 12.04 -11.03
N ALA A 116 17.95 12.49 -10.99
CA ALA A 116 18.82 12.49 -12.16
C ALA A 116 19.06 11.07 -12.71
N VAL A 117 19.12 10.04 -11.85
CA VAL A 117 19.19 8.63 -12.29
C VAL A 117 17.92 8.24 -13.05
N PHE A 118 16.74 8.51 -12.49
CA PHE A 118 15.46 8.15 -13.11
C PHE A 118 15.20 8.88 -14.43
N ASN A 119 15.68 10.12 -14.58
CA ASN A 119 15.62 10.86 -15.85
C ASN A 119 16.32 10.13 -17.01
N THR A 120 17.23 9.20 -16.73
CA THR A 120 17.93 8.41 -17.75
C THR A 120 17.26 7.08 -18.10
N MET A 121 16.15 6.73 -17.43
CA MET A 121 15.51 5.42 -17.55
C MET A 121 14.11 5.51 -18.16
N ASN A 122 13.76 4.57 -19.03
CA ASN A 122 12.39 4.32 -19.46
C ASN A 122 11.68 3.30 -18.54
N VAL A 123 10.38 3.09 -18.74
CA VAL A 123 9.58 2.21 -17.87
C VAL A 123 9.99 0.74 -17.92
N VAL A 124 10.49 0.23 -19.06
CA VAL A 124 10.96 -1.16 -19.18
C VAL A 124 12.21 -1.37 -18.33
N GLU A 125 13.14 -0.41 -18.38
CA GLU A 125 14.34 -0.41 -17.56
C GLU A 125 14.01 -0.29 -16.07
N MET A 126 13.03 0.54 -15.71
CA MET A 126 12.58 0.68 -14.32
C MET A 126 11.89 -0.60 -13.81
N MET A 127 11.05 -1.27 -14.62
CA MET A 127 10.48 -2.56 -14.26
C MET A 127 11.57 -3.63 -14.09
N MET A 128 12.55 -3.66 -15.01
CA MET A 128 13.69 -4.57 -14.90
C MET A 128 14.48 -4.34 -13.61
N ALA A 129 14.69 -3.08 -13.23
CA ALA A 129 15.34 -2.73 -11.97
C ALA A 129 14.46 -3.10 -10.76
N MET A 130 13.15 -2.85 -10.82
CA MET A 130 12.21 -3.10 -9.73
C MET A 130 12.23 -4.56 -9.28
N GLN A 131 12.16 -5.53 -10.21
CA GLN A 131 12.20 -6.95 -9.84
C GLN A 131 13.51 -7.36 -9.15
N LYS A 132 14.60 -6.62 -9.35
CA LYS A 132 15.87 -6.81 -8.66
C LYS A 132 15.92 -6.09 -7.31
N MET A 133 15.34 -4.89 -7.24
CA MET A 133 15.45 -4.02 -6.07
C MET A 133 14.40 -4.30 -5.00
N ARG A 134 13.24 -4.87 -5.35
CA ARG A 134 12.22 -5.35 -4.38
C ARG A 134 12.89 -6.12 -3.24
N ALA A 135 12.50 -5.83 -2.01
CA ALA A 135 13.20 -6.36 -0.84
C ALA A 135 12.86 -7.84 -0.59
N ARG A 136 11.58 -8.19 -0.52
CA ARG A 136 11.10 -9.57 -0.40
C ARG A 136 11.09 -10.28 -1.74
N LYS A 137 11.51 -11.54 -1.74
CA LYS A 137 11.58 -12.38 -2.94
C LYS A 137 10.20 -12.57 -3.55
N VAL A 138 9.23 -13.01 -2.76
CA VAL A 138 7.86 -13.26 -3.21
C VAL A 138 7.06 -11.95 -3.14
N PRO A 139 6.48 -11.47 -4.27
CA PRO A 139 5.57 -10.32 -4.23
C PRO A 139 4.26 -10.67 -3.51
N SER A 140 3.52 -9.66 -3.09
CA SER A 140 2.26 -9.83 -2.36
C SER A 140 1.24 -8.79 -2.81
N ASN A 141 0.09 -8.77 -2.16
CA ASN A 141 -0.97 -7.82 -2.41
C ASN A 141 -1.69 -7.39 -1.13
N GLN A 142 -2.20 -6.16 -1.12
CA GLN A 142 -3.03 -5.56 -0.07
C GLN A 142 -4.36 -5.09 -0.66
N CYS A 143 -5.43 -5.11 0.15
CA CYS A 143 -6.74 -4.61 -0.26
C CYS A 143 -7.39 -3.64 0.72
N HIS A 144 -8.23 -2.75 0.20
CA HIS A 144 -9.22 -1.98 0.96
C HIS A 144 -10.45 -2.85 1.24
N ILE A 145 -10.97 -2.77 2.46
CA ILE A 145 -12.23 -3.37 2.91
C ILE A 145 -13.01 -2.29 3.66
N THR A 146 -13.97 -1.69 2.97
CA THR A 146 -14.79 -0.59 3.47
C THR A 146 -16.19 -0.70 2.90
N ASN A 147 -17.12 0.09 3.41
CA ASN A 147 -18.39 0.35 2.73
C ASN A 147 -18.94 1.71 3.17
N VAL A 148 -19.80 2.33 2.35
CA VAL A 148 -20.30 3.70 2.63
C VAL A 148 -21.15 3.83 3.89
N LYS A 149 -21.56 2.70 4.48
CA LYS A 149 -22.38 2.65 5.69
C LYS A 149 -21.56 2.35 6.94
N ASP A 150 -20.25 2.14 6.83
CA ASP A 150 -19.40 1.60 7.90
C ASP A 150 -20.02 0.33 8.53
N ASN A 151 -20.71 -0.48 7.73
CA ASN A 151 -21.44 -1.66 8.20
C ASN A 151 -20.42 -2.73 8.62
N PRO A 152 -20.35 -3.07 9.92
CA PRO A 152 -19.31 -3.97 10.41
C PRO A 152 -19.54 -5.42 9.95
N VAL A 153 -20.79 -5.83 9.70
CA VAL A 153 -21.11 -7.18 9.22
C VAL A 153 -20.58 -7.40 7.81
N LEU A 154 -20.73 -6.39 6.95
CA LEU A 154 -20.21 -6.43 5.59
C LEU A 154 -18.68 -6.38 5.57
N ILE A 155 -18.05 -5.51 6.38
CA ILE A 155 -16.57 -5.46 6.53
C ILE A 155 -16.01 -6.83 6.94
N ALA A 156 -16.65 -7.53 7.89
CA ALA A 156 -16.19 -8.86 8.30
C ALA A 156 -16.34 -9.89 7.16
N ALA A 157 -17.45 -9.86 6.42
CA ALA A 157 -17.67 -10.76 5.29
C ALA A 157 -16.67 -10.51 4.16
N ASP A 158 -16.51 -9.26 3.72
CA ASP A 158 -15.58 -8.88 2.65
C ASP A 158 -14.14 -9.16 3.02
N GLY A 159 -13.73 -8.86 4.27
CA GLY A 159 -12.41 -9.18 4.78
C GLY A 159 -12.13 -10.69 4.79
N ALA A 160 -13.14 -11.54 5.04
CA ALA A 160 -12.97 -12.98 4.96
C ALA A 160 -12.81 -13.48 3.53
N GLU A 161 -13.59 -12.95 2.59
CA GLU A 161 -13.45 -13.29 1.18
C GLU A 161 -12.10 -12.86 0.62
N ALA A 162 -11.69 -11.62 0.86
CA ALA A 162 -10.43 -11.08 0.41
C ALA A 162 -9.22 -11.91 0.94
N ALA A 163 -9.27 -12.36 2.20
CA ALA A 163 -8.18 -13.14 2.78
C ALA A 163 -8.12 -14.53 2.13
N ALA A 164 -9.29 -15.11 1.82
CA ALA A 164 -9.39 -16.34 1.04
C ALA A 164 -8.89 -16.18 -0.40
N ARG A 165 -9.03 -14.99 -1.01
CA ARG A 165 -8.51 -14.66 -2.35
C ARG A 165 -7.00 -14.41 -2.41
N GLY A 166 -6.32 -14.23 -1.28
CA GLY A 166 -4.86 -14.21 -1.20
C GLY A 166 -4.23 -12.92 -0.67
N PHE A 167 -5.02 -11.90 -0.31
CA PHE A 167 -4.47 -10.70 0.30
C PHE A 167 -3.79 -11.00 1.65
N ASP A 168 -2.55 -10.52 1.78
CA ASP A 168 -1.75 -10.71 3.00
C ASP A 168 -1.86 -9.52 3.95
N GLU A 169 -2.25 -8.36 3.41
CA GLU A 169 -2.59 -7.15 4.16
C GLU A 169 -3.96 -6.62 3.75
N MET A 170 -4.67 -6.03 4.72
CA MET A 170 -5.96 -5.41 4.50
C MET A 170 -6.06 -4.10 5.26
N GLU A 171 -6.83 -3.19 4.71
CA GLU A 171 -7.00 -1.86 5.23
C GLU A 171 -8.47 -1.47 5.23
N THR A 172 -8.92 -0.87 6.32
CA THR A 172 -10.22 -0.21 6.37
C THR A 172 -10.03 1.25 6.73
N THR A 173 -11.01 2.08 6.39
CA THR A 173 -11.17 3.43 6.93
C THR A 173 -12.67 3.65 7.15
N VAL A 174 -13.07 4.89 7.42
CA VAL A 174 -14.40 5.23 7.91
C VAL A 174 -15.04 6.35 7.11
N ALA A 175 -16.35 6.23 6.88
CA ALA A 175 -17.16 7.39 6.48
C ALA A 175 -17.40 8.32 7.68
N VAL A 176 -17.60 7.75 8.87
CA VAL A 176 -17.81 8.48 10.11
C VAL A 176 -16.74 8.07 11.13
N VAL A 177 -15.84 8.99 11.49
CA VAL A 177 -14.69 8.76 12.39
C VAL A 177 -15.00 7.88 13.61
N ARG A 178 -16.17 8.08 14.23
CA ARG A 178 -16.59 7.34 15.43
C ARG A 178 -16.86 5.85 15.21
N TYR A 179 -16.98 5.37 13.97
CA TYR A 179 -17.11 3.95 13.65
C TYR A 179 -15.78 3.19 13.67
N ALA A 180 -14.65 3.89 13.68
CA ALA A 180 -13.32 3.29 13.55
C ALA A 180 -13.07 2.03 14.41
N PRO A 181 -13.45 2.01 15.70
CA PRO A 181 -13.27 0.81 16.52
C PRO A 181 -14.05 -0.42 16.01
N PHE A 182 -15.24 -0.21 15.45
CA PHE A 182 -16.05 -1.28 14.87
C PHE A 182 -15.54 -1.72 13.49
N ASN A 183 -15.09 -0.79 12.64
CA ASN A 183 -14.47 -1.16 11.36
C ASN A 183 -13.20 -2.00 11.60
N ALA A 184 -12.33 -1.57 12.51
CA ALA A 184 -11.12 -2.30 12.87
C ALA A 184 -11.42 -3.67 13.50
N LEU A 185 -12.40 -3.76 14.42
CA LEU A 185 -12.86 -5.02 15.01
C LEU A 185 -13.41 -5.98 13.96
N ALA A 186 -14.28 -5.48 13.08
CA ALA A 186 -14.90 -6.27 12.02
C ALA A 186 -13.85 -6.81 11.05
N LEU A 187 -12.92 -5.94 10.61
CA LEU A 187 -11.86 -6.33 9.69
C LEU A 187 -10.91 -7.36 10.34
N LEU A 188 -10.56 -7.19 11.62
CA LEU A 188 -9.78 -8.18 12.38
C LEU A 188 -10.43 -9.56 12.33
N ILE A 189 -11.71 -9.66 12.66
CA ILE A 189 -12.45 -10.93 12.67
C ILE A 189 -12.58 -11.50 11.25
N GLY A 190 -12.91 -10.66 10.27
CA GLY A 190 -13.04 -11.05 8.87
C GLY A 190 -11.75 -11.65 8.31
N ALA A 191 -10.65 -10.89 8.40
CA ALA A 191 -9.34 -11.31 7.91
C ALA A 191 -8.89 -12.65 8.53
N GLN A 192 -8.99 -12.78 9.87
CA GLN A 192 -8.61 -14.03 10.55
C GLN A 192 -9.55 -15.20 10.25
N THR A 193 -10.76 -14.94 9.72
CA THR A 193 -11.70 -15.98 9.29
C THR A 193 -11.34 -16.55 7.93
N GLY A 194 -10.99 -15.70 6.96
CA GLY A 194 -10.64 -16.14 5.62
C GLY A 194 -9.26 -16.79 5.54
N ARG A 195 -8.27 -16.18 6.21
CA ARG A 195 -6.91 -16.73 6.33
C ARG A 195 -6.24 -16.22 7.60
N GLY A 196 -5.98 -17.12 8.55
CA GLY A 196 -5.14 -16.80 9.71
C GLY A 196 -3.80 -16.18 9.26
N GLY A 197 -3.37 -15.12 9.95
CA GLY A 197 -2.12 -14.42 9.65
C GLY A 197 -2.24 -13.24 8.68
N THR A 198 -3.39 -13.01 8.03
CA THR A 198 -3.60 -11.75 7.28
C THR A 198 -3.49 -10.56 8.23
N LEU A 199 -2.68 -9.56 7.88
CA LEU A 199 -2.50 -8.36 8.70
C LEU A 199 -3.59 -7.34 8.35
N ILE A 200 -4.06 -6.61 9.36
CA ILE A 200 -5.10 -5.59 9.17
C ILE A 200 -4.71 -4.26 9.79
N GLN A 201 -5.13 -3.16 9.17
CA GLN A 201 -5.00 -1.80 9.68
C GLN A 201 -6.33 -1.04 9.59
N CYS A 202 -6.40 0.11 10.24
CA CYS A 202 -7.53 1.02 10.15
C CYS A 202 -7.00 2.46 10.05
N ALA A 203 -6.99 3.01 8.84
CA ALA A 203 -6.40 4.30 8.51
C ALA A 203 -7.22 5.46 9.06
N LEU A 204 -6.64 6.25 9.95
CA LEU A 204 -7.30 7.33 10.69
C LEU A 204 -6.33 8.50 10.96
N GLU A 205 -6.78 9.46 11.76
CA GLU A 205 -5.87 10.37 12.46
C GLU A 205 -4.88 9.58 13.32
N GLU A 206 -3.63 10.03 13.32
CA GLU A 206 -2.44 9.30 13.74
C GLU A 206 -2.47 8.85 15.21
N ALA A 207 -2.91 9.71 16.14
CA ALA A 207 -3.02 9.35 17.55
C ALA A 207 -4.13 8.32 17.78
N THR A 208 -5.26 8.49 17.09
CA THR A 208 -6.40 7.56 17.14
C THR A 208 -6.01 6.19 16.58
N GLU A 209 -5.29 6.14 15.47
CA GLU A 209 -4.80 4.90 14.87
C GLU A 209 -3.80 4.18 15.80
N LEU A 210 -2.87 4.93 16.40
CA LEU A 210 -1.93 4.38 17.37
C LEU A 210 -2.68 3.81 18.60
N GLU A 211 -3.75 4.46 19.06
CA GLU A 211 -4.55 3.98 20.19
C GLU A 211 -5.21 2.62 19.87
N LEU A 212 -5.81 2.47 18.68
CA LEU A 212 -6.36 1.18 18.22
C LEU A 212 -5.27 0.11 18.12
N GLY A 213 -4.08 0.51 17.64
CA GLY A 213 -2.88 -0.29 17.66
C GLY A 213 -2.53 -0.76 19.06
N MET A 214 -2.38 0.15 20.03
CA MET A 214 -2.05 -0.17 21.43
C MET A 214 -3.07 -1.10 22.09
N ARG A 215 -4.35 -0.98 21.71
CA ARG A 215 -5.43 -1.84 22.21
C ARG A 215 -5.44 -3.25 21.61
N GLY A 216 -4.60 -3.54 20.62
CA GLY A 216 -4.56 -4.87 20.02
C GLY A 216 -5.70 -5.14 19.04
N ILE A 217 -6.29 -4.09 18.46
CA ILE A 217 -7.42 -4.24 17.52
C ILE A 217 -6.91 -4.29 16.07
N THR A 218 -5.85 -3.54 15.74
CA THR A 218 -5.15 -3.62 14.46
C THR A 218 -3.88 -4.47 14.57
N ALA A 219 -3.33 -4.93 13.45
CA ALA A 219 -2.08 -5.68 13.39
C ALA A 219 -0.88 -4.79 13.02
N TYR A 220 -1.12 -3.76 12.21
CA TYR A 220 -0.13 -2.81 11.72
C TYR A 220 -0.78 -1.45 11.41
N ALA A 221 0.03 -0.50 10.94
CA ALA A 221 -0.38 0.81 10.43
C ALA A 221 0.46 1.21 9.20
N GLU A 222 -0.12 1.93 8.25
CA GLU A 222 0.57 2.34 7.01
C GLU A 222 0.38 3.81 6.69
N THR A 223 -0.80 4.37 6.93
CA THR A 223 -1.16 5.77 6.60
C THR A 223 -0.47 6.81 7.47
N ILE A 224 0.70 6.48 8.00
CA ILE A 224 1.58 7.33 8.79
C ILE A 224 2.33 8.26 7.85
N SER A 225 1.71 9.39 7.53
CA SER A 225 2.04 10.15 6.31
C SER A 225 3.31 11.02 6.43
N VAL A 226 4.10 11.15 5.37
CA VAL A 226 5.24 12.11 5.31
C VAL A 226 5.20 12.91 4.00
N TYR A 227 5.72 14.14 4.05
CA TYR A 227 5.54 15.12 2.97
C TYR A 227 6.85 15.80 2.56
N GLY A 228 6.89 16.29 1.31
CA GLY A 228 8.10 16.75 0.65
C GLY A 228 8.44 18.23 0.88
N THR A 229 7.59 19.01 1.54
CA THR A 229 7.83 20.44 1.88
C THR A 229 7.35 20.75 3.30
N GLU A 230 7.93 21.80 3.93
CA GLU A 230 7.60 22.10 5.33
C GLU A 230 6.14 22.48 5.54
N ASN A 231 5.60 23.34 4.69
CA ASN A 231 4.22 23.80 4.83
C ASN A 231 3.22 22.64 4.71
N VAL A 232 3.48 21.69 3.82
CA VAL A 232 2.61 20.51 3.63
C VAL A 232 2.74 19.57 4.82
N PHE A 233 3.96 19.40 5.36
CA PHE A 233 4.16 18.59 6.56
C PHE A 233 3.42 19.19 7.77
N VAL A 234 3.48 20.51 7.94
CA VAL A 234 2.77 21.23 9.00
C VAL A 234 1.26 21.17 8.81
N ASP A 235 0.74 21.32 7.58
CA ASP A 235 -0.69 21.13 7.29
C ASP A 235 -1.12 19.66 7.48
N GLY A 236 -0.20 18.71 7.33
CA GLY A 236 -0.34 17.32 7.73
C GLY A 236 -0.22 17.08 9.25
N ASP A 237 -0.17 18.14 10.05
CA ASP A 237 -0.08 18.17 11.53
C ASP A 237 1.15 17.47 12.12
N ASP A 238 2.27 17.47 11.39
CA ASP A 238 3.46 16.73 11.81
C ASP A 238 4.79 17.39 11.35
N THR A 239 5.89 16.78 11.78
CA THR A 239 7.26 17.09 11.37
C THR A 239 8.02 15.77 11.13
N PRO A 240 9.19 15.79 10.48
CA PRO A 240 10.02 14.58 10.39
C PRO A 240 10.33 13.93 11.74
N TRP A 241 10.47 14.72 12.82
CA TRP A 241 10.73 14.19 14.16
C TRP A 241 9.51 13.59 14.84
N SER A 242 8.33 14.21 14.74
CA SER A 242 7.10 13.64 15.31
C SER A 242 6.73 12.33 14.61
N LYS A 243 6.89 12.25 13.28
CA LYS A 243 6.73 10.99 12.52
C LYS A 243 7.75 9.93 12.90
N ALA A 244 9.03 10.28 13.01
CA ALA A 244 10.06 9.33 13.45
C ALA A 244 9.81 8.83 14.89
N PHE A 245 9.32 9.71 15.77
CA PHE A 245 8.90 9.33 17.11
C PHE A 245 7.68 8.40 17.08
N LEU A 246 6.68 8.71 16.26
CA LEU A 246 5.48 7.89 16.08
C LEU A 246 5.82 6.49 15.54
N ALA A 247 6.70 6.40 14.54
CA ALA A 247 7.24 5.13 14.05
C ALA A 247 7.88 4.31 15.19
N SER A 248 8.69 4.97 16.01
CA SER A 248 9.29 4.34 17.20
C SER A 248 8.24 3.95 18.26
N ALA A 249 7.15 4.70 18.37
CA ALA A 249 6.04 4.39 19.27
C ALA A 249 5.33 3.09 18.84
N TYR A 250 5.02 2.92 17.56
CA TYR A 250 4.52 1.64 17.02
C TYR A 250 5.52 0.49 17.27
N ALA A 251 6.78 0.66 16.87
CA ALA A 251 7.81 -0.37 17.05
C ALA A 251 7.99 -0.78 18.53
N SER A 252 7.94 0.18 19.46
CA SER A 252 8.04 -0.09 20.90
C SER A 252 6.88 -0.92 21.47
N ARG A 253 5.76 -1.01 20.75
CA ARG A 253 4.60 -1.87 21.08
C ARG A 253 4.60 -3.15 20.25
N GLY A 254 5.71 -3.42 19.57
CA GLY A 254 5.84 -4.52 18.63
C GLY A 254 4.83 -4.39 17.51
N LEU A 255 4.49 -3.20 17.04
CA LEU A 255 3.58 -3.01 15.93
C LEU A 255 4.35 -2.79 14.63
N LYS A 256 4.10 -3.63 13.63
CA LYS A 256 4.55 -3.35 12.25
C LYS A 256 3.94 -2.02 11.84
N MET A 257 4.74 -1.21 11.17
CA MET A 257 4.22 -0.04 10.49
C MET A 257 5.07 0.30 9.29
N ARG A 258 4.51 1.12 8.41
CA ARG A 258 5.26 1.83 7.38
C ARG A 258 4.76 3.26 7.30
N PHE A 259 5.52 4.13 6.64
CA PHE A 259 5.01 5.45 6.28
C PHE A 259 4.21 5.39 4.98
N THR A 260 3.48 6.47 4.70
CA THR A 260 2.84 6.72 3.41
C THR A 260 3.33 8.07 2.85
N SER A 261 3.63 8.12 1.57
CA SER A 261 3.87 9.34 0.80
C SER A 261 3.36 9.12 -0.63
N GLY A 262 3.64 10.04 -1.55
CA GLY A 262 3.33 9.84 -2.95
C GLY A 262 3.45 11.11 -3.76
N THR A 263 3.90 10.99 -5.00
CA THR A 263 3.93 12.14 -5.92
C THR A 263 2.58 12.85 -6.01
N GLY A 264 2.60 14.17 -5.80
CA GLY A 264 1.46 15.05 -6.02
C GLY A 264 0.79 15.57 -4.74
N SER A 265 1.12 15.03 -3.56
CA SER A 265 0.60 15.54 -2.28
C SER A 265 0.85 17.03 -2.09
N GLU A 266 2.07 17.48 -2.37
CA GLU A 266 2.44 18.87 -2.11
C GLU A 266 1.77 19.84 -3.09
N VAL A 267 1.47 19.38 -4.31
CA VAL A 267 0.70 20.14 -5.30
C VAL A 267 -0.77 20.20 -4.88
N GLN A 268 -1.34 19.05 -4.48
CA GLN A 268 -2.73 18.94 -4.02
C GLN A 268 -2.98 19.80 -2.77
N MET A 269 -1.99 19.90 -1.89
CA MET A 269 -2.02 20.70 -0.66
C MET A 269 -1.52 22.14 -0.85
N GLY A 270 -1.12 22.52 -2.08
CA GLY A 270 -0.89 23.90 -2.47
C GLY A 270 0.51 24.49 -2.23
N TYR A 271 1.48 23.69 -1.77
CA TYR A 271 2.83 24.17 -1.44
C TYR A 271 3.93 23.24 -1.98
N ALA A 272 4.03 23.11 -3.30
CA ALA A 272 5.07 22.32 -3.96
C ALA A 272 6.41 23.07 -4.18
N GLU A 273 6.52 24.33 -3.74
CA GLU A 273 7.76 25.14 -3.82
C GLU A 273 8.40 25.20 -5.22
N GLY A 274 7.55 25.12 -6.26
CA GLY A 274 7.95 25.08 -7.67
C GLY A 274 8.71 23.81 -8.09
N LYS A 275 8.83 22.80 -7.22
CA LYS A 275 9.58 21.56 -7.50
C LYS A 275 8.71 20.53 -8.21
N SER A 276 9.34 19.61 -8.93
CA SER A 276 8.63 18.47 -9.50
C SER A 276 8.13 17.54 -8.41
N MET A 277 7.03 16.84 -8.70
CA MET A 277 6.43 15.89 -7.77
C MET A 277 7.44 14.80 -7.38
N LEU A 278 8.22 14.27 -8.34
CA LEU A 278 9.19 13.20 -8.08
C LEU A 278 10.34 13.67 -7.17
N TYR A 279 10.82 14.91 -7.29
CA TYR A 279 11.84 15.42 -6.39
C TYR A 279 11.32 15.49 -4.95
N LEU A 280 10.12 16.03 -4.76
CA LEU A 280 9.47 16.14 -3.45
C LEU A 280 9.21 14.76 -2.84
N GLU A 281 8.69 13.83 -3.64
CA GLU A 281 8.49 12.45 -3.19
C GLU A 281 9.80 11.77 -2.79
N ILE A 282 10.90 12.01 -3.49
CA ILE A 282 12.19 11.43 -3.08
C ILE A 282 12.67 12.02 -1.74
N ARG A 283 12.32 13.27 -1.41
CA ARG A 283 12.54 13.80 -0.05
C ARG A 283 11.72 13.00 0.97
N CYS A 284 10.46 12.69 0.67
CA CYS A 284 9.61 11.82 1.51
C CYS A 284 10.26 10.46 1.74
N ILE A 285 10.71 9.79 0.67
CA ILE A 285 11.37 8.47 0.75
C ILE A 285 12.64 8.55 1.62
N MET A 286 13.41 9.63 1.52
CA MET A 286 14.61 9.84 2.34
C MET A 286 14.27 10.15 3.80
N VAL A 287 13.17 10.86 4.09
CA VAL A 287 12.66 11.01 5.46
C VAL A 287 12.26 9.65 6.03
N THR A 288 11.54 8.81 5.28
CA THR A 288 11.18 7.45 5.69
C THR A 288 12.40 6.62 6.04
N ARG A 289 13.42 6.64 5.17
CA ARG A 289 14.71 5.99 5.40
C ARG A 289 15.41 6.53 6.66
N GLY A 290 15.47 7.84 6.82
CA GLY A 290 16.12 8.49 7.97
C GLY A 290 15.43 8.21 9.30
N ALA A 291 14.10 8.05 9.28
CA ALA A 291 13.32 7.66 10.44
C ALA A 291 13.55 6.20 10.89
N GLY A 292 14.24 5.40 10.09
CA GLY A 292 14.46 3.98 10.37
C GLY A 292 13.21 3.12 10.18
N VAL A 293 12.23 3.63 9.43
CA VAL A 293 11.01 2.88 9.07
C VAL A 293 11.36 1.80 8.06
N GLN A 294 10.74 0.62 8.20
CA GLN A 294 11.07 -0.56 7.40
C GLN A 294 10.54 -0.51 5.96
N GLY A 295 9.51 0.30 5.71
CA GLY A 295 8.77 0.34 4.45
C GLY A 295 8.08 1.65 4.17
N LEU A 296 7.52 1.76 2.96
CA LEU A 296 6.79 2.93 2.50
C LEU A 296 5.66 2.51 1.55
N GLN A 297 4.47 3.01 1.79
CA GLN A 297 3.44 3.10 0.77
C GLN A 297 3.70 4.34 -0.09
N ASN A 298 3.93 4.14 -1.38
CA ASN A 298 4.02 5.24 -2.34
C ASN A 298 3.65 4.79 -3.76
N GLY A 299 3.83 5.67 -4.74
CA GLY A 299 3.31 5.51 -6.09
C GLY A 299 2.12 6.45 -6.32
N SER A 300 2.24 7.68 -5.84
CA SER A 300 1.21 8.74 -5.75
C SER A 300 0.05 8.48 -4.78
N VAL A 301 -0.41 7.23 -4.63
CA VAL A 301 -1.46 6.87 -3.65
C VAL A 301 -2.70 7.73 -3.92
N SER A 302 -3.26 8.39 -2.90
CA SER A 302 -4.50 9.20 -2.99
C SER A 302 -4.36 10.43 -3.87
N CYS A 303 -3.14 10.80 -4.25
CA CYS A 303 -2.91 11.94 -5.13
C CYS A 303 -2.77 11.55 -6.61
N ILE A 304 -3.02 10.29 -7.00
CA ILE A 304 -2.76 9.76 -8.37
C ILE A 304 -3.35 10.60 -9.50
N GLY A 305 -4.47 11.28 -9.28
CA GLY A 305 -5.04 12.22 -10.25
C GLY A 305 -4.08 13.35 -10.65
N VAL A 306 -3.20 13.77 -9.75
CA VAL A 306 -2.25 14.89 -9.95
C VAL A 306 -1.12 14.52 -10.91
N PRO A 307 -0.25 13.51 -10.65
CA PRO A 307 0.75 13.11 -11.64
C PRO A 307 0.09 12.54 -12.89
N ALA A 308 -1.04 11.83 -12.80
CA ALA A 308 -1.70 11.31 -13.99
C ALA A 308 -2.24 12.42 -14.92
N ALA A 309 -2.45 13.65 -14.42
CA ALA A 309 -2.90 14.75 -15.26
C ALA A 309 -1.79 15.32 -16.17
N VAL A 310 -0.52 15.07 -15.86
CA VAL A 310 0.64 15.66 -16.55
C VAL A 310 1.48 14.63 -17.32
N PRO A 311 2.31 15.06 -18.28
CA PRO A 311 3.20 14.18 -19.02
C PRO A 311 4.12 13.34 -18.12
N SER A 312 4.37 12.08 -18.51
CA SER A 312 5.24 11.15 -17.80
C SER A 312 4.85 10.85 -16.34
N GLY A 313 3.68 11.26 -15.85
CA GLY A 313 3.25 11.03 -14.47
C GLY A 313 3.22 9.57 -14.05
N ILE A 314 2.64 8.70 -14.89
CA ILE A 314 2.60 7.25 -14.61
C ILE A 314 4.01 6.62 -14.59
N ARG A 315 4.96 7.19 -15.34
CA ARG A 315 6.38 6.79 -15.26
C ARG A 315 7.03 7.30 -13.97
N ALA A 316 6.71 8.50 -13.51
CA ALA A 316 7.19 9.02 -12.23
C ALA A 316 6.69 8.17 -11.04
N VAL A 317 5.45 7.70 -11.11
CA VAL A 317 4.86 6.73 -10.16
C VAL A 317 5.67 5.44 -10.08
N LEU A 318 6.17 4.91 -11.21
CA LEU A 318 7.08 3.76 -11.17
C LEU A 318 8.47 4.14 -10.60
N ALA A 319 8.97 5.33 -10.94
CA ALA A 319 10.28 5.81 -10.49
C ALA A 319 10.35 5.99 -8.97
N GLU A 320 9.32 6.53 -8.33
CA GLU A 320 9.27 6.68 -6.86
C GLU A 320 9.21 5.31 -6.16
N ASN A 321 8.45 4.34 -6.68
CA ASN A 321 8.45 2.99 -6.12
C ASN A 321 9.84 2.36 -6.24
N LEU A 322 10.51 2.55 -7.39
CA LEU A 322 11.86 2.04 -7.59
C LEU A 322 12.85 2.72 -6.63
N CYS A 323 12.71 4.02 -6.38
CA CYS A 323 13.52 4.74 -5.41
C CYS A 323 13.38 4.17 -3.99
N THR A 324 12.16 3.86 -3.56
CA THR A 324 11.88 3.21 -2.26
C THR A 324 12.66 1.90 -2.12
N THR A 325 12.55 1.02 -3.11
CA THR A 325 13.24 -0.29 -3.07
C THR A 325 14.75 -0.17 -3.23
N MET A 326 15.23 0.81 -4.01
CA MET A 326 16.66 1.15 -4.11
C MET A 326 17.23 1.54 -2.75
N LEU A 327 16.48 2.33 -1.98
CA LEU A 327 16.85 2.73 -0.63
C LEU A 327 16.64 1.63 0.42
N ASP A 328 16.40 0.38 -0.01
CA ASP A 328 16.31 -0.82 0.82
C ASP A 328 15.09 -0.84 1.76
N LEU A 329 14.02 -0.15 1.35
CA LEU A 329 12.72 -0.16 2.02
C LEU A 329 11.79 -1.18 1.35
N GLU A 330 10.87 -1.73 2.14
CA GLU A 330 9.64 -2.37 1.63
C GLU A 330 8.84 -1.34 0.83
N VAL A 331 8.26 -1.73 -0.30
CA VAL A 331 7.34 -0.87 -1.05
C VAL A 331 5.94 -1.48 -1.16
N ALA A 332 4.95 -0.77 -0.62
CA ALA A 332 3.54 -0.98 -0.91
C ALA A 332 3.14 0.00 -2.02
N SER A 333 2.98 -0.50 -3.26
CA SER A 333 3.19 0.34 -4.45
C SER A 333 1.94 0.98 -5.05
N SER A 334 1.05 1.49 -4.20
CA SER A 334 -0.20 2.16 -4.59
C SER A 334 -1.09 1.22 -5.41
N ASN A 335 -1.45 1.56 -6.65
CA ASN A 335 -2.50 0.85 -7.42
C ASN A 335 -3.83 0.73 -6.65
N ASP A 336 -4.04 1.67 -5.74
CA ASP A 336 -5.03 1.67 -4.66
C ASP A 336 -6.08 2.76 -4.81
N GLN A 337 -5.95 3.60 -5.85
CA GLN A 337 -6.73 4.83 -6.01
C GLN A 337 -7.15 5.05 -7.47
N THR A 338 -8.38 5.53 -7.67
CA THR A 338 -8.90 5.86 -9.00
C THR A 338 -8.25 7.12 -9.57
N PHE A 339 -8.00 7.13 -10.88
CA PHE A 339 -7.50 8.32 -11.60
C PHE A 339 -8.05 8.49 -13.01
N THR A 340 -8.75 7.48 -13.52
CA THR A 340 -9.18 7.40 -14.92
C THR A 340 -10.49 6.64 -15.05
N HIS A 341 -11.28 7.03 -16.04
CA HIS A 341 -12.50 6.35 -16.43
C HIS A 341 -12.23 5.23 -17.46
N SER A 342 -10.96 5.00 -17.83
CA SER A 342 -10.58 4.03 -18.86
C SER A 342 -9.88 2.80 -18.30
N ASP A 343 -10.45 1.63 -18.56
CA ASP A 343 -9.84 0.34 -18.20
C ASP A 343 -8.44 0.14 -18.80
N ILE A 344 -8.24 0.58 -20.04
CA ILE A 344 -6.93 0.53 -20.71
C ILE A 344 -5.89 1.34 -19.93
N ARG A 345 -6.26 2.54 -19.48
CA ARG A 345 -5.33 3.46 -18.83
C ARG A 345 -4.99 3.01 -17.41
N ARG A 346 -5.97 2.56 -16.63
CA ARG A 346 -5.75 2.02 -15.26
C ARG A 346 -4.97 0.71 -15.28
N THR A 347 -5.18 -0.12 -16.31
CA THR A 347 -4.40 -1.36 -16.53
C THR A 347 -2.94 -1.02 -16.84
N ALA A 348 -2.69 -0.11 -17.78
CA ALA A 348 -1.33 0.29 -18.14
C ALA A 348 -0.55 0.85 -16.93
N ARG A 349 -1.21 1.62 -16.07
CA ARG A 349 -0.64 2.11 -14.80
C ARG A 349 -0.21 0.96 -13.89
N THR A 350 -1.07 -0.03 -13.69
CA THR A 350 -0.81 -1.14 -12.76
C THR A 350 0.26 -2.10 -13.24
N LEU A 351 0.32 -2.35 -14.55
CA LEU A 351 1.32 -3.25 -15.11
C LEU A 351 2.76 -2.78 -14.81
N MET A 352 2.96 -1.51 -14.50
CA MET A 352 4.26 -0.99 -14.07
C MET A 352 4.78 -1.65 -12.78
N GLN A 353 3.89 -2.03 -11.86
CA GLN A 353 4.25 -2.69 -10.60
C GLN A 353 3.93 -4.19 -10.63
N MET A 354 2.84 -4.60 -11.29
CA MET A 354 2.43 -6.01 -11.35
C MET A 354 3.45 -6.87 -12.09
N LEU A 355 3.95 -6.41 -13.26
CA LEU A 355 4.88 -7.19 -14.08
C LEU A 355 6.20 -7.49 -13.37
N PRO A 356 6.91 -6.51 -12.76
CA PRO A 356 8.13 -6.80 -12.02
C PRO A 356 7.86 -7.42 -10.64
N GLY A 357 6.68 -7.16 -10.08
CA GLY A 357 6.32 -7.42 -8.69
C GLY A 357 6.96 -6.42 -7.73
N THR A 358 6.22 -6.02 -6.71
CA THR A 358 6.67 -5.20 -5.57
C THR A 358 6.39 -5.94 -4.27
N ASP A 359 6.80 -5.40 -3.11
CA ASP A 359 6.51 -6.06 -1.84
C ASP A 359 5.00 -6.17 -1.62
N PHE A 360 4.22 -5.16 -2.03
CA PHE A 360 2.78 -5.25 -2.29
C PHE A 360 2.44 -4.56 -3.62
N ILE A 361 1.93 -5.34 -4.59
CA ILE A 361 1.62 -4.86 -5.96
C ILE A 361 0.58 -3.77 -5.93
N CYS A 362 -0.53 -4.04 -5.25
CA CYS A 362 -1.41 -3.00 -4.78
C CYS A 362 -1.21 -2.85 -3.27
N SER A 363 -1.17 -1.62 -2.79
CA SER A 363 -1.32 -1.27 -1.38
C SER A 363 -2.78 -1.03 -1.01
N GLY A 364 -3.72 -1.39 -1.88
CA GLY A 364 -5.13 -1.06 -1.66
C GLY A 364 -6.04 -1.44 -2.81
N TYR A 365 -5.90 -2.66 -3.34
CA TYR A 365 -6.90 -3.22 -4.27
C TYR A 365 -8.30 -3.12 -3.63
N GLY A 366 -9.33 -2.69 -4.35
CA GLY A 366 -10.70 -2.68 -3.82
C GLY A 366 -11.18 -4.11 -3.54
N GLY A 367 -11.13 -4.58 -2.29
CA GLY A 367 -11.68 -5.87 -1.89
C GLY A 367 -13.22 -5.88 -1.82
N ILE A 368 -13.82 -4.81 -2.34
CA ILE A 368 -15.20 -4.37 -2.34
C ILE A 368 -15.44 -3.62 -3.67
N PRO A 369 -16.68 -3.39 -4.10
CA PRO A 369 -16.94 -2.59 -5.29
C PRO A 369 -16.60 -1.12 -5.05
N ASN A 370 -16.15 -0.40 -6.07
CA ASN A 370 -15.62 0.95 -5.89
C ASN A 370 -16.63 1.96 -5.33
N TYR A 371 -17.94 1.75 -5.49
CA TYR A 371 -18.95 2.59 -4.86
C TYR A 371 -18.95 2.50 -3.32
N ASP A 372 -18.36 1.44 -2.75
CA ASP A 372 -18.19 1.21 -1.31
C ASP A 372 -16.78 1.55 -0.80
N ASN A 373 -15.88 1.96 -1.70
CA ASN A 373 -14.51 2.24 -1.35
C ASN A 373 -14.39 3.63 -0.70
N MET A 374 -14.19 3.65 0.61
CA MET A 374 -14.12 4.87 1.41
C MET A 374 -12.82 5.66 1.21
N PHE A 375 -11.88 5.11 0.45
CA PHE A 375 -10.74 5.84 -0.10
C PHE A 375 -11.08 6.47 -1.47
N ALA A 376 -12.35 6.72 -1.77
CA ALA A 376 -12.81 7.29 -3.05
C ALA A 376 -12.50 6.41 -4.30
N GLY A 377 -12.55 5.10 -4.13
CA GLY A 377 -12.32 4.14 -5.21
C GLY A 377 -10.86 3.77 -5.38
N SER A 378 -10.61 2.49 -5.66
CA SER A 378 -9.31 1.94 -6.02
C SER A 378 -9.15 1.75 -7.53
N ASN A 379 -7.90 1.64 -8.00
CA ASN A 379 -7.58 1.42 -9.41
C ASN A 379 -8.12 0.06 -9.93
N TRP A 380 -8.30 -0.89 -9.01
CA TRP A 380 -8.94 -2.18 -9.24
C TRP A 380 -9.95 -2.42 -8.13
N ASP A 381 -11.04 -3.12 -8.44
CA ASP A 381 -12.03 -3.47 -7.42
C ASP A 381 -12.53 -4.92 -7.55
N VAL A 382 -13.53 -5.28 -6.73
CA VAL A 382 -14.06 -6.66 -6.65
C VAL A 382 -14.54 -7.19 -8.02
N ASP A 383 -15.00 -6.32 -8.92
CA ASP A 383 -15.52 -6.70 -10.23
C ASP A 383 -14.39 -7.11 -11.19
N ASP A 384 -13.16 -6.70 -10.88
CA ASP A 384 -11.99 -7.02 -11.68
C ASP A 384 -11.24 -8.29 -11.25
N TYR A 385 -11.71 -9.01 -10.22
CA TYR A 385 -11.00 -10.19 -9.72
C TYR A 385 -10.74 -11.25 -10.79
N ASP A 386 -11.69 -11.46 -11.69
CA ASP A 386 -11.55 -12.42 -12.77
C ASP A 386 -10.51 -11.94 -13.80
N ASP A 387 -10.54 -10.67 -14.20
CA ASP A 387 -9.54 -10.07 -15.09
C ASP A 387 -8.13 -10.12 -14.47
N TRP A 388 -7.99 -9.81 -13.18
CA TRP A 388 -6.70 -9.91 -12.48
C TRP A 388 -6.15 -11.35 -12.52
N ASN A 389 -6.99 -12.35 -12.25
CA ASN A 389 -6.61 -13.76 -12.31
C ASN A 389 -6.26 -14.21 -13.74
N ILE A 390 -6.98 -13.71 -14.74
CA ILE A 390 -6.69 -13.99 -16.15
C ILE A 390 -5.37 -13.36 -16.56
N ILE A 391 -5.06 -12.13 -16.15
CA ILE A 391 -3.78 -11.47 -16.46
C ILE A 391 -2.62 -12.24 -15.83
N GLN A 392 -2.74 -12.67 -14.57
CA GLN A 392 -1.74 -13.52 -13.91
C GLN A 392 -1.46 -14.79 -14.73
N ARG A 393 -2.52 -15.45 -15.19
CA ARG A 393 -2.46 -16.63 -16.04
C ARG A 393 -1.84 -16.34 -17.41
N ASP A 394 -2.25 -15.28 -18.08
CA ASP A 394 -1.82 -14.99 -19.45
C ASP A 394 -0.34 -14.59 -19.51
N LEU A 395 0.14 -13.88 -18.50
CA LEU A 395 1.51 -13.38 -18.45
C LEU A 395 2.46 -14.28 -17.66
N LYS A 396 1.93 -15.31 -16.99
CA LYS A 396 2.67 -16.13 -16.01
C LYS A 396 3.34 -15.25 -14.95
N VAL A 397 2.57 -14.29 -14.43
CA VAL A 397 2.99 -13.32 -13.40
C VAL A 397 2.23 -13.62 -12.11
N ASP A 398 2.93 -13.60 -10.98
CA ASP A 398 2.29 -13.71 -9.67
C ASP A 398 1.81 -12.33 -9.21
N GLY A 399 0.51 -12.11 -9.31
CA GLY A 399 -0.17 -10.90 -8.84
C GLY A 399 -0.63 -11.00 -7.38
N GLY A 400 -0.20 -12.03 -6.64
CA GLY A 400 -0.52 -12.24 -5.24
C GLY A 400 -1.95 -12.74 -4.96
N LEU A 401 -2.79 -12.96 -5.98
CA LEU A 401 -4.18 -13.42 -5.81
C LEU A 401 -4.42 -14.78 -6.44
N ARG A 402 -5.53 -15.41 -6.09
CA ARG A 402 -5.96 -16.71 -6.64
C ARG A 402 -7.45 -16.72 -6.97
N PRO A 403 -7.88 -17.56 -7.92
CA PRO A 403 -9.29 -17.87 -8.10
C PRO A 403 -9.90 -18.46 -6.82
N LEU A 404 -11.15 -18.08 -6.52
CA LEU A 404 -11.93 -18.61 -5.41
C LEU A 404 -13.29 -19.09 -5.93
N SER A 405 -13.75 -20.25 -5.48
CA SER A 405 -15.09 -20.72 -5.83
C SER A 405 -16.16 -19.98 -5.02
N GLU A 406 -17.32 -19.77 -5.63
CA GLU A 406 -18.47 -19.12 -4.99
C GLU A 406 -18.87 -19.82 -3.68
N GLU A 407 -18.92 -21.15 -3.66
CA GLU A 407 -19.22 -21.94 -2.45
C GLU A 407 -18.25 -21.61 -1.30
N LYS A 408 -16.96 -21.47 -1.59
CA LYS A 408 -15.95 -21.13 -0.58
C LYS A 408 -16.10 -19.69 -0.13
N ALA A 409 -16.36 -18.76 -1.05
CA ALA A 409 -16.62 -17.36 -0.73
C ALA A 409 -17.82 -17.23 0.22
N ILE A 410 -18.97 -17.82 -0.14
CA ILE A 410 -20.17 -17.88 0.70
C ILE A 410 -19.85 -18.43 2.09
N ALA A 411 -19.13 -19.55 2.17
CA ALA A 411 -18.82 -20.19 3.44
C ALA A 411 -17.95 -19.31 4.36
N VAL A 412 -16.91 -18.65 3.83
CA VAL A 412 -16.03 -17.80 4.66
C VAL A 412 -16.71 -16.49 5.05
N ARG A 413 -17.45 -15.85 4.14
CA ARG A 413 -18.24 -14.64 4.40
C ARG A 413 -19.24 -14.88 5.53
N ASN A 414 -19.99 -15.98 5.41
CA ASN A 414 -20.99 -16.37 6.39
C ASN A 414 -20.38 -16.66 7.78
N LYS A 415 -19.26 -17.39 7.82
CA LYS A 415 -18.55 -17.68 9.06
C LYS A 415 -18.09 -16.39 9.75
N ALA A 416 -17.58 -15.43 8.99
CA ALA A 416 -17.11 -14.16 9.52
C ALA A 416 -18.25 -13.31 10.07
N ALA A 417 -19.36 -13.21 9.34
CA ALA A 417 -20.55 -12.51 9.79
C ALA A 417 -21.13 -13.13 11.08
N ARG A 418 -21.16 -14.47 11.19
CA ARG A 418 -21.58 -15.18 12.42
C ARG A 418 -20.61 -14.98 13.58
N ALA A 419 -19.30 -14.98 13.32
CA ALA A 419 -18.30 -14.72 14.34
C ALA A 419 -18.43 -13.31 14.91
N LEU A 420 -18.60 -12.32 14.05
CA LEU A 420 -18.82 -10.93 14.45
C LEU A 420 -20.14 -10.77 15.22
N GLN A 421 -21.22 -11.40 14.73
CA GLN A 421 -22.51 -11.44 15.43
C GLN A 421 -22.36 -11.96 16.87
N ALA A 422 -21.61 -13.04 17.05
CA ALA A 422 -21.36 -13.63 18.35
C ALA A 422 -20.53 -12.71 19.26
N VAL A 423 -19.51 -12.05 18.72
CA VAL A 423 -18.68 -11.07 19.45
C VAL A 423 -19.51 -9.85 19.86
N PHE A 424 -20.32 -9.29 18.97
CA PHE A 424 -21.22 -8.16 19.30
C PHE A 424 -22.19 -8.53 20.43
N LYS A 425 -22.79 -9.72 20.35
CA LYS A 425 -23.68 -10.24 21.40
C LYS A 425 -22.97 -10.40 22.74
N GLU A 426 -21.77 -10.98 22.75
CA GLU A 426 -21.00 -11.22 23.98
C GLU A 426 -20.50 -9.93 24.61
N LEU A 427 -20.11 -8.93 23.80
CA LEU A 427 -19.64 -7.64 24.29
C LEU A 427 -20.77 -6.66 24.63
N GLY A 428 -22.02 -7.00 24.31
CA GLY A 428 -23.20 -6.18 24.60
C GLY A 428 -23.41 -5.02 23.62
N PHE A 429 -22.89 -5.13 22.39
CA PHE A 429 -23.06 -4.14 21.33
C PHE A 429 -24.42 -4.30 20.61
N PRO A 430 -24.85 -3.31 19.80
CA PRO A 430 -26.11 -3.38 19.06
C PRO A 430 -26.21 -4.65 18.22
N ALA A 431 -27.31 -5.38 18.38
CA ALA A 431 -27.45 -6.71 17.81
C ALA A 431 -27.17 -6.74 16.30
N ILE A 432 -26.45 -7.77 15.87
CA ILE A 432 -26.36 -8.18 14.47
C ILE A 432 -27.40 -9.29 14.29
N THR A 433 -28.37 -9.07 13.41
CA THR A 433 -29.46 -10.01 13.17
C THR A 433 -29.05 -11.11 12.18
N ASP A 434 -29.77 -12.23 12.18
CA ASP A 434 -29.55 -13.29 11.19
C ASP A 434 -29.81 -12.81 9.76
N ALA A 435 -30.70 -11.81 9.59
CA ALA A 435 -30.95 -11.19 8.29
C ALA A 435 -29.73 -10.41 7.78
N GLU A 436 -29.00 -9.73 8.67
CA GLU A 436 -27.74 -9.06 8.29
C GLU A 436 -26.63 -10.07 8.01
N VAL A 437 -26.56 -11.16 8.77
CA VAL A 437 -25.61 -12.26 8.51
C VAL A 437 -25.87 -12.88 7.14
N GLU A 438 -27.13 -13.18 6.82
CA GLU A 438 -27.52 -13.73 5.52
C GLU A 438 -27.24 -12.72 4.39
N ALA A 439 -27.60 -11.45 4.58
CA ALA A 439 -27.30 -10.40 3.61
C ALA A 439 -25.80 -10.30 3.33
N ALA A 440 -24.96 -10.15 4.36
CA ALA A 440 -23.51 -10.05 4.19
C ALA A 440 -22.90 -11.29 3.52
N THR A 441 -23.50 -12.46 3.73
CA THR A 441 -23.06 -13.72 3.11
C THR A 441 -23.12 -13.66 1.58
N TYR A 442 -24.15 -13.03 1.01
CA TYR A 442 -24.41 -13.01 -0.43
C TYR A 442 -24.31 -11.62 -1.06
N ALA A 443 -24.07 -10.59 -0.26
CA ALA A 443 -23.94 -9.22 -0.72
C ALA A 443 -22.77 -9.08 -1.69
N HIS A 444 -22.98 -8.25 -2.71
CA HIS A 444 -21.89 -7.68 -3.50
C HIS A 444 -21.38 -6.39 -2.83
N GLY A 445 -22.27 -5.59 -2.22
CA GLY A 445 -21.90 -4.43 -1.41
C GLY A 445 -23.03 -3.91 -0.53
N SER A 446 -22.89 -2.70 -0.01
CA SER A 446 -23.80 -2.09 0.96
C SER A 446 -25.24 -1.84 0.49
N PRO A 447 -25.56 -1.74 -0.82
CA PRO A 447 -26.94 -1.75 -1.29
C PRO A 447 -27.70 -3.03 -0.93
N ASP A 448 -26.99 -4.15 -0.77
CA ASP A 448 -27.57 -5.45 -0.41
C ASP A 448 -27.73 -5.63 1.10
N MET A 449 -27.19 -4.70 1.90
CA MET A 449 -27.19 -4.76 3.35
C MET A 449 -28.39 -4.04 3.98
N PRO A 450 -29.07 -4.66 4.97
CA PRO A 450 -30.05 -3.98 5.80
C PRO A 450 -29.47 -2.74 6.48
N GLU A 451 -30.30 -1.72 6.67
CA GLU A 451 -29.93 -0.52 7.43
C GLU A 451 -29.72 -0.85 8.91
N ARG A 452 -28.62 -0.35 9.46
CA ARG A 452 -28.33 -0.42 10.91
C ARG A 452 -28.69 0.89 11.59
N ASN A 453 -28.95 0.83 12.89
CA ASN A 453 -29.14 2.04 13.69
C ASN A 453 -27.78 2.69 13.98
N VAL A 454 -27.36 3.56 13.05
CA VAL A 454 -26.06 4.27 13.12
C VAL A 454 -25.86 4.95 14.47
N VAL A 455 -26.87 5.58 15.06
CA VAL A 455 -26.71 6.30 16.34
C VAL A 455 -26.33 5.35 17.48
N GLU A 456 -26.93 4.16 17.54
CA GLU A 456 -26.61 3.17 18.57
C GLU A 456 -25.25 2.52 18.32
N ASP A 457 -24.89 2.28 17.05
CA ASP A 457 -23.56 1.77 16.71
C ASP A 457 -22.46 2.78 17.06
N LEU A 458 -22.65 4.08 16.77
CA LEU A 458 -21.68 5.11 17.14
C LEU A 458 -21.49 5.21 18.66
N LYS A 459 -22.57 5.08 19.45
CA LYS A 459 -22.47 5.04 20.92
C LYS A 459 -21.69 3.82 21.38
N ALA A 460 -21.96 2.65 20.80
CA ALA A 460 -21.31 1.40 21.19
C ALA A 460 -19.85 1.31 20.74
N ALA A 461 -19.49 1.87 19.58
CA ALA A 461 -18.10 2.00 19.15
C ALA A 461 -17.29 2.91 20.09
N GLN A 462 -17.89 4.01 20.56
CA GLN A 462 -17.30 4.82 21.64
C GLN A 462 -17.26 4.07 22.98
N GLU A 463 -18.24 3.22 23.25
CA GLU A 463 -18.28 2.36 24.45
C GLU A 463 -17.14 1.34 24.44
N LEU A 464 -16.80 0.74 23.29
CA LEU A 464 -15.64 -0.13 23.11
C LEU A 464 -14.37 0.58 23.60
N MET A 465 -14.18 1.84 23.18
CA MET A 465 -13.04 2.64 23.58
C MET A 465 -13.07 3.00 25.07
N SER A 466 -14.20 3.51 25.59
CA SER A 466 -14.31 3.95 26.98
C SER A 466 -14.27 2.81 28.01
N ARG A 467 -14.72 1.59 27.64
CA ARG A 467 -14.60 0.37 28.45
C ARG A 467 -13.19 -0.21 28.49
N GLY A 468 -12.25 0.33 27.71
CA GLY A 468 -10.89 -0.20 27.63
C GLY A 468 -10.82 -1.57 26.95
N ILE A 469 -11.76 -1.89 26.04
CA ILE A 469 -11.77 -3.18 25.33
C ILE A 469 -10.50 -3.31 24.48
N THR A 470 -9.90 -4.50 24.52
CA THR A 470 -8.66 -4.85 23.82
C THR A 470 -8.82 -6.10 22.96
N GLY A 471 -7.78 -6.41 22.17
CA GLY A 471 -7.65 -7.67 21.45
C GLY A 471 -7.83 -8.91 22.33
N ILE A 472 -7.45 -8.84 23.62
CA ILE A 472 -7.62 -9.95 24.57
C ILE A 472 -9.10 -10.20 24.90
N ASP A 473 -9.90 -9.14 24.97
CA ASP A 473 -11.34 -9.25 25.23
C ASP A 473 -12.06 -9.82 24.00
N ILE A 474 -11.60 -9.46 22.80
CA ILE A 474 -12.07 -10.03 21.53
C ILE A 474 -11.77 -11.53 21.47
N ILE A 475 -10.55 -11.95 21.83
CA ILE A 475 -10.15 -13.37 21.90
C ILE A 475 -11.06 -14.13 22.87
N LYS A 476 -11.31 -13.59 24.07
CA LYS A 476 -12.21 -14.21 25.06
C LYS A 476 -13.64 -14.32 24.54
N ALA A 477 -14.14 -13.29 23.86
CA ALA A 477 -15.48 -13.29 23.30
C ALA A 477 -15.65 -14.38 22.22
N LEU A 478 -14.67 -14.51 21.31
CA LEU A 478 -14.63 -15.56 20.30
C LEU A 478 -14.58 -16.95 20.94
N ALA A 479 -13.68 -17.17 21.91
CA ALA A 479 -13.54 -18.47 22.59
C ALA A 479 -14.82 -18.88 23.34
N LYS A 480 -15.44 -17.94 24.09
CA LYS A 480 -16.67 -18.19 24.85
C LYS A 480 -17.87 -18.50 23.96
N THR A 481 -17.89 -17.97 22.75
CA THR A 481 -18.98 -18.18 21.79
C THR A 481 -18.73 -19.34 20.82
N GLY A 482 -17.64 -20.09 20.99
CA GLY A 482 -17.35 -21.31 20.25
C GLY A 482 -16.46 -21.14 19.02
N PHE A 483 -16.01 -19.92 18.71
CA PHE A 483 -15.06 -19.62 17.63
C PHE A 483 -13.61 -19.74 18.11
N ASN A 484 -13.25 -20.91 18.66
CA ASN A 484 -11.95 -21.16 19.27
C ASN A 484 -10.79 -21.03 18.26
N ASP A 485 -11.01 -21.42 17.02
CA ASP A 485 -10.05 -21.29 15.93
C ASP A 485 -9.76 -19.81 15.62
N LEU A 486 -10.79 -18.96 15.59
CA LEU A 486 -10.60 -17.51 15.40
C LEU A 486 -9.96 -16.86 16.62
N ALA A 487 -10.32 -17.30 17.83
CA ALA A 487 -9.67 -16.85 19.06
C ALA A 487 -8.16 -17.16 19.03
N GLU A 488 -7.78 -18.36 18.58
CA GLU A 488 -6.38 -18.74 18.41
C GLU A 488 -5.68 -17.92 17.32
N ASN A 489 -6.35 -17.64 16.19
CA ASN A 489 -5.80 -16.81 15.13
C ASN A 489 -5.50 -15.39 15.61
N VAL A 490 -6.47 -14.73 16.26
CA VAL A 490 -6.28 -13.36 16.81
C VAL A 490 -5.18 -13.37 17.88
N LEU A 491 -5.11 -14.40 18.72
CA LEU A 491 -4.03 -14.54 19.71
C LEU A 491 -2.65 -14.68 19.05
N ASN A 492 -2.52 -15.50 18.00
CA ASN A 492 -1.27 -15.68 17.27
C ASN A 492 -0.83 -14.44 16.49
N LEU A 493 -1.79 -13.63 16.04
CA LEU A 493 -1.52 -12.31 15.47
C LEU A 493 -0.97 -11.34 16.52
N LEU A 494 -1.58 -11.27 17.71
CA LEU A 494 -1.08 -10.43 18.81
C LEU A 494 0.29 -10.89 19.32
N LYS A 495 0.60 -12.19 19.27
CA LYS A 495 1.91 -12.74 19.64
C LYS A 495 3.05 -12.24 18.75
N GLN A 496 2.78 -11.79 17.53
CA GLN A 496 3.80 -11.18 16.66
C GLN A 496 4.43 -9.94 17.28
N ARG A 497 3.66 -9.24 18.13
CA ARG A 497 4.13 -8.06 18.87
C ARG A 497 5.16 -8.40 19.95
N ILE A 498 5.19 -9.66 20.38
CA ILE A 498 6.13 -10.14 21.38
C ILE A 498 7.43 -10.58 20.71
N SER A 499 7.36 -11.28 19.57
CA SER A 499 8.56 -11.71 18.87
C SER A 499 9.27 -10.56 18.15
N GLY A 500 8.49 -9.61 17.61
CA GLY A 500 9.01 -8.50 16.81
C GLY A 500 9.48 -8.92 15.41
N ASP A 501 9.31 -10.18 15.03
CA ASP A 501 9.81 -10.71 13.75
C ASP A 501 9.17 -9.99 12.55
N TYR A 502 7.87 -9.67 12.65
CA TYR A 502 7.13 -8.97 11.60
C TYR A 502 7.38 -7.45 11.55
N LEU A 503 8.26 -6.92 12.41
CA LEU A 503 8.71 -5.52 12.32
C LEU A 503 9.74 -5.31 11.21
N HIS A 504 10.30 -6.39 10.67
CA HIS A 504 11.31 -6.33 9.64
C HIS A 504 10.73 -6.00 8.27
N THR A 505 11.60 -5.45 7.40
CA THR A 505 11.32 -5.08 6.02
C THR A 505 10.50 -6.15 5.29
N SER A 506 9.35 -5.75 4.75
CA SER A 506 8.51 -6.59 3.89
C SER A 506 7.86 -7.78 4.58
N ALA A 507 7.74 -7.75 5.91
CA ALA A 507 7.16 -8.86 6.66
C ALA A 507 5.65 -9.00 6.47
N ILE A 508 5.23 -10.21 6.12
CA ILE A 508 3.86 -10.72 6.20
C ILE A 508 3.84 -12.02 7.01
N LEU A 509 2.65 -12.61 7.19
CA LEU A 509 2.51 -13.93 7.82
C LEU A 509 1.85 -14.95 6.89
N ASP A 510 2.38 -16.17 6.87
CA ASP A 510 1.69 -17.31 6.26
C ASP A 510 0.49 -17.76 7.12
N LYS A 511 -0.24 -18.79 6.64
CA LYS A 511 -1.43 -19.34 7.33
C LYS A 511 -1.14 -19.94 8.72
N ASN A 512 0.11 -20.20 9.04
CA ASN A 512 0.57 -20.76 10.31
C ASN A 512 1.25 -19.69 11.19
N PHE A 513 1.11 -18.40 10.82
CA PHE A 513 1.73 -17.27 11.52
C PHE A 513 3.26 -17.27 11.48
N ASN A 514 3.88 -17.95 10.51
CA ASN A 514 5.30 -17.80 10.25
C ASN A 514 5.55 -16.50 9.50
N VAL A 515 6.52 -15.72 9.94
CA VAL A 515 6.92 -14.49 9.26
C VAL A 515 7.63 -14.82 7.94
N ILE A 516 7.21 -14.15 6.87
CA ILE A 516 7.91 -14.11 5.58
C ILE A 516 8.28 -12.65 5.31
N SER A 517 9.57 -12.32 5.35
CA SER A 517 10.07 -10.96 5.20
C SER A 517 11.27 -10.91 4.26
N ALA A 518 11.79 -9.71 3.97
CA ALA A 518 13.03 -9.56 3.19
C ALA A 518 14.27 -10.15 3.91
N VAL A 519 14.17 -10.49 5.20
CA VAL A 519 15.26 -11.10 5.97
C VAL A 519 15.41 -12.59 5.66
N ASN A 520 14.31 -13.35 5.74
CA ASN A 520 14.32 -14.80 5.52
C ASN A 520 13.85 -15.21 4.10
N SER A 521 13.24 -14.30 3.37
CA SER A 521 12.84 -14.43 1.97
C SER A 521 13.46 -13.30 1.16
N LYS A 522 14.78 -13.17 1.23
CA LYS A 522 15.55 -12.12 0.56
C LYS A 522 15.49 -12.27 -0.96
N ASN A 523 15.20 -11.18 -1.67
CA ASN A 523 15.29 -11.18 -3.12
C ASN A 523 16.75 -11.32 -3.59
N ASP A 524 16.99 -12.30 -4.45
CA ASP A 524 18.31 -12.75 -4.92
C ASP A 524 18.44 -12.68 -6.44
N TYR A 525 17.61 -11.88 -7.12
CA TYR A 525 17.64 -11.75 -8.58
C TYR A 525 19.02 -11.38 -9.16
N ARG A 526 19.41 -12.14 -10.19
CA ARG A 526 20.64 -12.05 -11.01
C ARG A 526 20.36 -12.37 -12.49
N GLY A 527 19.14 -12.08 -12.95
CA GLY A 527 18.71 -12.39 -14.32
C GLY A 527 17.96 -13.72 -14.45
N PRO A 528 17.73 -14.19 -15.68
CA PRO A 528 16.97 -15.42 -15.96
C PRO A 528 17.46 -16.63 -15.14
N GLY A 529 16.53 -17.43 -14.63
CA GLY A 529 16.83 -18.62 -13.81
C GLY A 529 17.17 -18.33 -12.34
N THR A 530 17.07 -17.08 -11.90
CA THR A 530 17.33 -16.65 -10.51
C THR A 530 16.18 -15.79 -9.98
N GLY A 531 16.27 -15.31 -8.74
CA GLY A 531 15.20 -14.51 -8.15
C GLY A 531 13.95 -15.33 -7.84
N TYR A 532 12.81 -14.65 -7.72
CA TYR A 532 11.52 -15.33 -7.60
C TYR A 532 11.16 -16.01 -8.92
N GLN A 533 10.91 -17.31 -8.81
CA GLN A 533 10.33 -18.13 -9.85
C GLN A 533 9.09 -18.76 -9.24
N MET A 534 7.95 -18.58 -9.88
CA MET A 534 6.69 -19.16 -9.42
C MET A 534 6.84 -20.68 -9.34
N SER A 535 6.50 -21.27 -8.19
CA SER A 535 6.54 -22.73 -8.04
C SER A 535 5.47 -23.39 -8.92
N ASP A 536 5.64 -24.68 -9.20
CA ASP A 536 4.65 -25.41 -10.01
C ASP A 536 3.28 -25.44 -9.30
N GLU A 537 3.25 -25.54 -7.96
CA GLU A 537 2.02 -25.52 -7.17
C GLU A 537 1.30 -24.16 -7.27
N ARG A 538 2.05 -23.05 -7.14
CA ARG A 538 1.48 -21.70 -7.28
C ARG A 538 1.01 -21.46 -8.72
N TRP A 539 1.74 -21.97 -9.70
CA TRP A 539 1.36 -21.86 -11.10
C TRP A 539 0.12 -22.68 -11.43
N ASP A 540 -0.03 -23.87 -10.87
CA ASP A 540 -1.22 -24.70 -10.99
C ASP A 540 -2.45 -24.03 -10.37
N GLU A 541 -2.28 -23.33 -9.23
CA GLU A 541 -3.33 -22.51 -8.63
C GLU A 541 -3.77 -21.37 -9.56
N ILE A 542 -2.82 -20.61 -10.12
CA ILE A 542 -3.12 -19.47 -11.02
C ILE A 542 -3.80 -19.91 -12.33
N LYS A 543 -3.40 -21.04 -12.91
CA LYS A 543 -4.02 -21.55 -14.16
C LYS A 543 -5.44 -22.07 -13.95
N ASN A 544 -5.80 -22.49 -12.74
CA ASN A 544 -7.06 -23.15 -12.45
C ASN A 544 -8.23 -22.16 -12.27
N ILE A 545 -8.50 -21.36 -13.30
CA ILE A 545 -9.60 -20.40 -13.33
C ILE A 545 -10.94 -21.12 -13.59
N SER A 546 -12.02 -20.64 -12.97
CA SER A 546 -13.35 -21.27 -12.99
C SER A 546 -13.97 -21.41 -14.40
N ARG A 547 -13.60 -20.53 -15.33
CA ARG A 547 -14.10 -20.51 -16.71
C ARG A 547 -13.32 -21.38 -17.69
N ALA A 548 -12.22 -22.02 -17.26
CA ALA A 548 -11.42 -22.87 -18.13
C ALA A 548 -12.15 -24.19 -18.42
N ILE A 549 -12.68 -24.33 -19.64
CA ILE A 549 -13.28 -25.57 -20.12
C ILE A 549 -12.18 -26.50 -20.63
N LYS A 550 -12.27 -27.80 -20.31
CA LYS A 550 -11.32 -28.78 -20.87
C LYS A 550 -11.57 -28.91 -22.37
N PRO A 551 -10.51 -28.91 -23.22
CA PRO A 551 -10.65 -29.10 -24.65
C PRO A 551 -11.42 -30.38 -25.05
N SER A 552 -11.35 -31.44 -24.23
CA SER A 552 -12.06 -32.70 -24.42
C SER A 552 -13.58 -32.61 -24.23
N ASP A 553 -14.05 -31.56 -23.56
CA ASP A 553 -15.46 -31.38 -23.20
C ASP A 553 -16.20 -30.50 -24.22
N PHE A 554 -15.49 -30.01 -25.25
CA PHE A 554 -16.12 -29.46 -26.43
C PHE A 554 -16.65 -30.63 -27.28
N ASP A 555 -17.97 -30.67 -27.51
CA ASP A 555 -18.54 -31.43 -28.62
C ASP A 555 -18.01 -30.78 -29.92
N VAL A 556 -17.00 -31.39 -30.54
CA VAL A 556 -16.43 -30.98 -31.85
C VAL A 556 -17.28 -31.51 -33.00
#